data_AF-A0A8W8KJB2-F1
#
_entry.id   AF-A0A8W8KJB2-F1
#
_cell.length_a   1.000
_cell.length_b   1.000
_cell.length_c   1.000
_cell.angle_alpha   90.00
_cell.angle_beta   90.00
_cell.angle_gamma   90.00
#
_symmetry.space_group_name_H-M   'P 1'
#
loop_
_entity.id
_entity.type
_entity.pdbx_description
1 polymer ?
#
loop_
_entity_poly.entity_id
_entity_poly.type
_entity_poly.pdbx_seq_one_letter_code
_entity_poly.pdbx_strand_id
1 'polypeptide(L)'
;MGRNFDFFILFLLACNLSGVALGCTASKYCQILLWGPWSNCSLGCGQGVRYRQPGLCCPPGTTVQTIFEECAVKLCNMMEREYNQTDTCLSTDTCITGTCFVTSQTLVSHTAGRFLVL
;
A
#
# COMPACT_ATOMS: atom_id res chain seq x y z
N MET A 1 5.07 16.10 -0.60
CA MET A 1 3.75 16.44 -1.20
C MET A 1 2.70 15.49 -0.65
N GLY A 2 2.05 15.86 0.46
CA GLY A 2 0.98 15.08 1.09
C GLY A 2 -0.37 15.40 0.47
N ARG A 3 -0.97 14.45 -0.25
CA ARG A 3 -2.36 14.50 -0.73
C ARG A 3 -2.97 13.10 -0.93
N ASN A 4 -2.72 12.17 0.00
CA ASN A 4 -3.42 10.88 0.04
C ASN A 4 -4.13 10.61 1.37
N PHE A 5 -3.76 11.33 2.44
CA PHE A 5 -4.37 11.16 3.76
C PHE A 5 -5.77 11.77 3.86
N ASP A 6 -6.05 12.86 3.13
CA ASP A 6 -7.35 13.54 3.17
C ASP A 6 -8.49 12.71 2.58
N PHE A 7 -8.26 12.00 1.46
CA PHE A 7 -9.29 11.13 0.88
C PHE A 7 -9.61 9.93 1.78
N PHE A 8 -8.61 9.39 2.46
CA PHE A 8 -8.79 8.28 3.39
C PHE A 8 -9.60 8.72 4.62
N ILE A 9 -9.32 9.90 5.18
CA ILE A 9 -10.07 10.46 6.31
C ILE A 9 -11.50 10.86 5.91
N LEU A 10 -11.70 11.46 4.72
CA LEU A 10 -13.04 11.78 4.21
C LEU A 10 -13.87 10.51 3.94
N PHE A 11 -13.26 9.42 3.48
CA PHE A 11 -13.94 8.13 3.26
C PHE A 11 -14.25 7.40 4.57
N LEU A 12 -13.36 7.49 5.58
CA LEU A 12 -13.62 7.01 6.95
C LEU A 12 -14.73 7.81 7.65
N LEU A 13 -14.81 9.13 7.42
CA LEU A 13 -15.90 9.98 7.91
C LEU A 13 -17.23 9.66 7.21
N ALA A 14 -17.21 9.34 5.90
CA ALA A 14 -18.39 8.88 5.16
C ALA A 14 -18.91 7.51 5.62
N CYS A 15 -18.02 6.65 6.13
CA CYS A 15 -18.37 5.34 6.71
C CYS A 15 -19.20 5.44 8.01
N ASN A 16 -19.27 6.63 8.64
CA ASN A 16 -20.17 6.88 9.77
C ASN A 16 -21.60 7.30 9.34
N LEU A 17 -21.84 7.61 8.05
CA LEU A 17 -23.14 8.03 7.55
C LEU A 17 -23.84 6.98 6.68
N SER A 18 -23.07 6.11 6.02
CA SER A 18 -23.57 4.83 5.51
C SER A 18 -23.05 3.73 6.41
N GLY A 19 -23.92 3.18 7.28
CA GLY A 19 -23.64 2.03 8.13
C GLY A 19 -23.32 0.77 7.33
N VAL A 20 -22.25 0.78 6.54
CA VAL A 20 -21.62 -0.42 6.04
C VAL A 20 -20.76 -0.92 7.19
N ALA A 21 -21.42 -1.56 8.16
CA ALA A 21 -20.80 -2.73 8.72
C ALA A 21 -20.49 -3.61 7.50
N LEU A 22 -19.24 -3.63 7.07
CA LEU A 22 -18.76 -4.76 6.30
C LEU A 22 -18.77 -5.94 7.27
N GLY A 23 -19.97 -6.41 7.58
CA GLY A 23 -20.21 -7.54 8.43
C GLY A 23 -19.67 -8.73 7.66
N CYS A 24 -18.47 -9.16 8.01
CA CYS A 24 -17.92 -10.40 7.51
C CYS A 24 -18.78 -11.53 8.09
N THR A 25 -19.75 -11.99 7.30
CA THR A 25 -20.57 -13.16 7.63
C THR A 25 -19.92 -14.41 7.07
N ALA A 26 -20.28 -15.56 7.62
CA ALA A 26 -19.73 -16.83 7.17
C ALA A 26 -19.99 -17.15 5.69
N SER A 27 -21.03 -16.56 5.10
CA SER A 27 -21.38 -16.68 3.69
C SER A 27 -20.66 -15.70 2.76
N LYS A 28 -19.86 -14.77 3.30
CA LYS A 28 -19.17 -13.69 2.58
C LYS A 28 -17.66 -13.65 2.84
N TYR A 29 -17.09 -14.76 3.31
CA TYR A 29 -15.63 -14.88 3.33
C TYR A 29 -15.06 -14.70 1.93
N CYS A 30 -13.85 -14.17 1.89
CA CYS A 30 -13.18 -13.73 0.67
C CYS A 30 -13.73 -12.45 0.01
N GLN A 31 -14.64 -11.73 0.65
CA GLN A 31 -14.96 -10.39 0.16
C GLN A 31 -13.82 -9.42 0.48
N ILE A 32 -13.25 -8.78 -0.55
CA ILE A 32 -12.34 -7.64 -0.36
C ILE A 32 -13.15 -6.49 0.25
N LEU A 33 -12.72 -6.06 1.43
CA LEU A 33 -13.32 -5.00 2.22
C LEU A 33 -12.94 -3.63 1.64
N LEU A 34 -11.72 -3.21 1.99
CA LEU A 34 -11.07 -2.02 1.52
C LEU A 34 -9.58 -2.32 1.42
N TRP A 35 -8.91 -1.67 0.48
CA TRP A 35 -7.46 -1.72 0.45
C TRP A 35 -6.88 -0.92 1.60
N GLY A 36 -5.88 -1.50 2.27
CA GLY A 36 -5.05 -0.75 3.20
C GLY A 36 -4.32 0.39 2.49
N PRO A 37 -3.83 1.38 3.26
CA PRO A 37 -2.99 2.42 2.69
C PRO A 37 -1.74 1.80 2.06
N TRP A 38 -1.20 2.47 1.05
CA TRP A 38 0.13 2.13 0.55
C TRP A 38 1.17 2.30 1.65
N SER A 39 2.13 1.37 1.68
CA SER A 39 3.34 1.49 2.49
C SER A 39 4.10 2.76 2.12
N ASN A 40 5.02 3.17 3.00
CA ASN A 40 5.99 4.17 2.61
C ASN A 40 6.77 3.71 1.37
N CYS A 41 7.25 4.67 0.59
CA CYS A 41 8.13 4.35 -0.52
C CYS A 41 9.39 3.66 0.03
N SER A 42 9.86 2.61 -0.65
CA SER A 42 11.03 1.84 -0.24
C SER A 42 12.29 2.70 -0.17
N LEU A 43 12.33 3.78 -0.96
CA LEU A 43 13.37 4.79 -0.94
C LEU A 43 12.80 6.08 -0.36
N GLY A 44 13.58 6.75 0.50
CA GLY A 44 13.28 8.11 0.98
C GLY A 44 13.56 9.20 -0.05
N CYS A 45 14.15 8.85 -1.20
CA CYS A 45 14.43 9.77 -2.29
C CYS A 45 14.55 9.03 -3.62
N GLY A 46 13.98 9.59 -4.70
CA GLY A 46 14.02 8.98 -6.03
C GLY A 46 12.95 7.90 -6.24
N GLN A 47 13.08 7.15 -7.33
CA GLN A 47 12.11 6.13 -7.72
C GLN A 47 12.29 4.85 -6.90
N GLY A 48 11.30 4.52 -6.08
CA GLY A 48 11.23 3.29 -5.31
C GLY A 48 9.97 2.49 -5.62
N VAL A 49 9.68 1.54 -4.73
CA VAL A 49 8.46 0.72 -4.77
C VAL A 49 7.69 0.86 -3.46
N ARG A 50 6.38 0.70 -3.54
CA ARG A 50 5.49 0.64 -2.37
C ARG A 50 4.52 -0.51 -2.54
N TYR A 51 4.06 -1.06 -1.43
CA TYR A 51 3.14 -2.18 -1.42
C TYR A 51 1.87 -1.87 -0.61
N ARG A 52 0.78 -2.56 -0.89
CA ARG A 52 -0.43 -2.55 -0.07
C ARG A 52 -1.08 -3.91 -0.05
N GLN A 53 -1.86 -4.16 1.00
CA GLN A 53 -2.62 -5.39 1.19
C GLN A 53 -4.11 -5.07 1.32
N PRO A 54 -5.01 -5.95 0.84
CA PRO A 54 -6.43 -5.78 1.03
C PRO A 54 -6.84 -6.20 2.44
N GLY A 55 -7.80 -5.50 3.01
CA GLY A 55 -8.61 -6.09 4.08
C GLY A 55 -9.48 -7.18 3.47
N LEU A 56 -9.40 -8.40 4.00
CA LEU A 56 -10.23 -9.53 3.58
C LEU A 56 -11.23 -9.88 4.68
N CYS A 57 -12.46 -10.19 4.28
CA CYS A 57 -13.39 -10.87 5.18
C CYS A 57 -12.97 -12.32 5.39
N CYS A 58 -12.57 -12.64 6.62
CA CYS A 58 -12.06 -13.95 7.00
C CYS A 58 -12.83 -14.53 8.19
N PRO A 59 -12.80 -15.86 8.39
CA PRO A 59 -13.41 -16.51 9.53
C PRO A 59 -12.90 -16.01 10.88
N PRO A 60 -13.75 -16.04 11.93
CA PRO A 60 -13.28 -15.79 13.29
C PRO A 60 -12.24 -16.85 13.65
N GLY A 61 -11.03 -16.42 14.01
CA GLY A 61 -9.88 -17.28 14.28
C GLY A 61 -8.71 -17.09 13.32
N THR A 62 -8.93 -16.47 12.15
CA THR A 62 -7.83 -16.02 11.29
C THR A 62 -7.12 -14.82 11.95
N THR A 63 -5.80 -14.90 12.09
CA THR A 63 -5.00 -13.80 12.63
C THR A 63 -4.30 -13.05 11.51
N VAL A 64 -3.73 -11.88 11.81
CA VAL A 64 -2.98 -11.08 10.83
C VAL A 64 -1.76 -11.83 10.26
N GLN A 65 -1.24 -12.82 10.98
CA GLN A 65 -0.11 -13.63 10.54
C GLN A 65 -0.55 -14.74 9.58
N THR A 66 -1.74 -15.32 9.79
CA THR A 66 -2.25 -16.43 8.97
C THR A 66 -3.23 -15.98 7.87
N ILE A 67 -3.58 -14.69 7.82
CA ILE A 67 -4.55 -14.16 6.87
C ILE A 67 -4.14 -14.41 5.40
N PHE A 68 -2.85 -14.37 5.09
CA PHE A 68 -2.37 -14.65 3.74
C PHE A 68 -2.57 -16.12 3.37
N GLU A 69 -1.96 -17.04 4.13
CA GLU A 69 -1.95 -18.47 3.79
C GLU A 69 -3.34 -19.11 3.91
N GLU A 70 -4.12 -18.73 4.92
CA GLU A 70 -5.43 -19.33 5.17
C GLU A 70 -6.54 -18.62 4.40
N CYS A 71 -6.61 -17.29 4.46
CA CYS A 71 -7.74 -16.57 3.88
C CYS A 71 -7.47 -16.18 2.42
N ALA A 72 -6.36 -15.52 2.13
CA ALA A 72 -6.06 -15.09 0.76
C ALA A 72 -5.79 -16.28 -0.17
N VAL A 73 -4.95 -17.23 0.23
CA VAL A 73 -4.60 -18.37 -0.63
C VAL A 73 -5.69 -19.44 -0.63
N LYS A 74 -6.05 -20.01 0.53
CA LYS A 74 -6.97 -21.16 0.54
C LYS A 74 -8.44 -20.78 0.32
N LEU A 75 -8.92 -19.67 0.89
CA LEU A 75 -10.32 -19.27 0.73
C LEU A 75 -10.55 -18.41 -0.50
N CYS A 76 -9.63 -17.50 -0.81
CA CYS A 76 -9.78 -16.57 -1.93
C CYS A 76 -9.13 -17.00 -3.23
N ASN A 77 -8.29 -18.03 -3.21
CA ASN A 77 -7.49 -18.42 -4.36
C ASN A 77 -6.71 -17.22 -4.95
N MET A 78 -6.29 -16.28 -4.08
CA MET A 78 -5.46 -15.15 -4.46
C MET A 78 -4.02 -15.58 -4.57
N MET A 79 -3.35 -15.06 -5.58
CA MET A 79 -1.91 -15.18 -5.70
C MET A 79 -1.20 -14.10 -4.86
N GLU A 80 0.07 -14.32 -4.55
CA GLU A 80 0.88 -13.36 -3.78
C GLU A 80 0.89 -11.96 -4.42
N ARG A 81 1.01 -11.87 -5.75
CA ARG A 81 0.97 -10.61 -6.50
C ARG A 81 -0.37 -9.87 -6.42
N GLU A 82 -1.46 -10.59 -6.15
CA GLU A 82 -2.80 -10.04 -6.01
C GLU A 82 -3.05 -9.59 -4.57
N TYR A 83 -2.49 -10.29 -3.59
CA TYR A 83 -2.57 -9.91 -2.18
C TYR A 83 -1.62 -8.77 -1.84
N ASN A 84 -0.37 -8.83 -2.30
CA ASN A 84 0.66 -7.81 -2.12
C ASN A 84 0.77 -6.94 -3.39
N GLN A 85 -0.19 -6.04 -3.58
CA GLN A 85 -0.14 -5.16 -4.73
C GLN A 85 1.08 -4.24 -4.62
N THR A 86 1.90 -4.19 -5.67
CA THR A 86 3.09 -3.34 -5.74
C THR A 86 2.89 -2.24 -6.77
N ASP A 87 3.35 -1.03 -6.46
CA ASP A 87 3.36 0.10 -7.37
C ASP A 87 4.69 0.86 -7.27
N THR A 88 5.06 1.56 -8.33
CA THR A 88 6.22 2.46 -8.33
C THR A 88 5.88 3.77 -7.62
N CYS A 89 6.85 4.33 -6.90
CA CYS A 89 6.68 5.60 -6.18
C CYS A 89 7.90 6.50 -6.37
N LEU A 90 7.70 7.81 -6.24
CA LEU A 90 8.76 8.81 -6.20
C LEU A 90 8.73 9.50 -4.84
N SER A 91 9.78 9.33 -4.04
CA SER A 91 9.92 10.02 -2.75
C SER A 91 10.91 11.19 -2.85
N THR A 92 10.70 12.18 -1.99
CA THR A 92 11.55 13.37 -1.80
C THR A 92 11.79 13.66 -0.32
N ASP A 93 11.50 12.69 0.55
CA ASP A 93 11.46 12.89 2.01
C ASP A 93 12.84 13.24 2.59
N THR A 94 13.92 12.86 1.90
CA THR A 94 15.30 13.23 2.26
C THR A 94 15.98 14.17 1.28
N CYS A 95 15.22 14.85 0.39
CA CYS A 95 15.76 15.91 -0.47
C CYS A 95 16.14 17.15 0.36
N ILE A 96 17.41 17.58 0.33
CA ILE A 96 17.84 18.81 1.03
C ILE A 96 17.89 20.02 0.09
N THR A 97 18.10 19.83 -1.23
CA THR A 97 18.15 20.94 -2.23
C THR A 97 17.91 20.45 -3.67
N GLY A 98 16.96 19.52 -3.87
CA GLY A 98 16.72 18.91 -5.19
C GLY A 98 17.71 17.82 -5.58
N THR A 99 18.68 17.52 -4.72
CA THR A 99 19.56 16.34 -4.79
C THR A 99 19.05 15.25 -3.85
N CYS A 100 19.02 14.02 -4.37
CA CYS A 100 18.70 12.83 -3.60
C CYS A 100 19.98 12.17 -3.10
N PHE A 101 20.15 12.06 -1.77
CA PHE A 101 21.20 11.27 -1.16
C PHE A 101 20.64 9.87 -0.86
N VAL A 102 20.78 8.94 -1.81
CA VAL A 102 20.47 7.53 -1.57
C VAL A 102 21.66 6.94 -0.80
N THR A 103 21.43 6.35 0.38
CA THR A 103 22.50 5.84 1.27
C THR A 103 23.27 4.64 0.72
N SER A 104 23.02 4.20 -0.52
CA SER A 104 23.84 3.24 -1.26
C SER A 104 24.15 3.75 -2.69
N GLN A 105 25.22 4.55 -2.80
CA GLN A 105 26.13 4.66 -3.95
C GLN A 105 25.64 5.11 -5.35
N THR A 106 24.53 5.83 -5.53
CA THR A 106 24.36 6.64 -6.76
C THR A 106 23.59 7.93 -6.49
N LEU A 107 24.24 9.08 -6.71
CA LEU A 107 23.61 10.39 -6.66
C LEU A 107 22.73 10.54 -7.91
N VAL A 108 21.41 10.37 -7.78
CA VAL A 108 20.48 10.69 -8.88
C VAL A 108 20.10 12.17 -8.74
N SER A 109 20.60 13.01 -9.65
CA SER A 109 20.15 14.41 -9.76
C SER A 109 19.02 14.50 -10.78
N HIS A 110 17.86 15.00 -10.34
CA HIS A 110 16.76 15.33 -11.25
C HIS A 110 17.02 16.73 -11.84
N THR A 111 17.86 16.80 -12.87
CA THR A 111 17.72 17.87 -13.87
C THR A 111 16.88 17.32 -15.02
N ALA A 112 15.88 18.11 -15.43
CA ALA A 112 14.84 17.74 -16.38
C ALA A 112 15.32 16.80 -17.52
N GLY A 113 14.92 15.53 -17.45
CA GLY A 113 14.86 14.65 -18.62
C GLY A 113 16.05 13.74 -18.94
N ARG A 114 17.08 13.60 -18.10
CA ARG A 114 18.13 12.57 -18.31
C ARG A 114 18.61 11.93 -17.01
N PHE A 115 18.41 10.61 -16.90
CA PHE A 115 19.13 9.78 -15.94
C PHE A 115 20.58 9.62 -16.43
N LEU A 116 21.53 10.28 -15.77
CA LEU A 116 22.95 9.97 -15.93
C LEU A 116 23.40 9.23 -14.67
N VAL A 117 23.78 7.97 -14.84
CA VAL A 117 24.57 7.21 -13.86
C VAL A 117 26.01 7.67 -14.07
N LEU A 118 26.62 8.30 -13.05
CA LEU A 118 28.05 8.64 -13.03
C LEU A 118 28.88 7.40 -12.69
#